data_AF-A0A842W1S3-F1
#
_entry.id   AF-A0A842W1S3-F1
#
_cell.length_a   1.000
_cell.length_b   1.000
_cell.length_c   1.000
_cell.angle_alpha   90.00
_cell.angle_beta   90.00
_cell.angle_gamma   90.00
#
_symmetry.space_group_name_H-M   'P 1'
#
loop_
_entity.id
_entity.type
_entity.pdbx_description
1 polymer ?
#
loop_
_entity_poly.entity_id
_entity_poly.type
_entity_poly.pdbx_seq_one_letter_code
_entity_poly.pdbx_strand_id
1 'polypeptide(L)' 'MEFRKLQIVGGKTYSVNLPIEWIKKLELEKGDTLKIDEQDSGDLIIGPPVKKTEEKPKIYRIVSSHSLR' A
#
# COMPACT_ATOMS: atom_id res chain seq x y z
N MET A 1 14.41 -11.72 11.28
CA MET A 1 14.14 -10.41 11.89
C MET A 1 15.41 -9.59 11.78
N GLU A 2 15.33 -8.37 11.27
CA GLU A 2 16.48 -7.45 11.15
C GLU A 2 16.22 -6.19 11.95
N PHE A 3 17.24 -5.67 12.62
CA PHE A 3 17.17 -4.42 13.36
C PHE A 3 17.82 -3.30 12.56
N ARG A 4 17.17 -2.14 12.50
CA ARG A 4 17.69 -0.92 11.88
C ARG A 4 17.70 0.20 12.91
N LYS A 5 18.72 1.05 12.86
CA LYS A 5 18.79 2.23 13.72
C LYS A 5 17.95 3.35 13.15
N LEU A 6 17.27 4.09 14.02
CA LEU A 6 16.68 5.38 13.67
C LEU A 6 17.80 6.41 13.45
N GLN A 7 17.61 7.29 12.48
CA GLN A 7 18.53 8.39 12.17
C GLN A 7 17.78 9.70 12.30
N ILE A 8 18.37 10.70 12.96
CA ILE A 8 17.77 12.04 13.05
C ILE A 8 17.93 12.74 11.70
N VAL A 9 16.83 13.29 11.18
CA VAL A 9 16.79 14.08 9.96
C VAL A 9 16.04 15.39 10.27
N GLY A 10 16.47 16.52 9.69
CA GLY A 10 15.74 17.79 9.82
C GLY A 10 15.54 18.31 11.26
N GLY A 11 16.29 17.81 12.24
CA GLY A 11 16.29 18.24 13.64
C GLY A 11 15.08 17.83 14.48
N LYS A 12 13.95 17.43 13.87
CA LYS A 12 12.72 17.04 14.57
C LYS A 12 12.05 15.78 14.00
N THR A 13 12.67 15.12 13.03
CA THR A 13 12.15 13.87 12.46
C THR A 13 13.20 12.77 12.51
N TYR A 14 12.73 11.54 12.45
CA TYR A 14 13.59 10.37 12.34
C TYR A 14 13.31 9.64 11.02
N SER A 15 14.33 9.00 10.48
CA SER A 15 14.21 8.07 9.36
C SER A 15 14.73 6.68 9.74
N VAL A 16 14.23 5.67 9.04
CA VAL A 16 14.75 4.30 9.06
C VAL A 16 15.06 3.86 7.65
N ASN A 17 16.20 3.20 7.45
CA ASN A 17 16.60 2.71 6.13
C ASN A 17 15.92 1.38 5.84
N LEU A 18 15.13 1.34 4.77
CA LEU A 18 14.49 0.13 4.29
C LEU A 18 15.48 -0.72 3.46
N PRO A 19 15.47 -2.05 3.60
CA PRO A 19 16.24 -2.94 2.73
C PRO A 19 15.88 -2.75 1.25
N ILE A 20 16.89 -2.80 0.37
CA ILE A 20 16.70 -2.58 -1.07
C ILE A 20 15.82 -3.68 -1.71
N GLU A 21 15.83 -4.87 -1.13
CA GLU A 21 15.03 -6.02 -1.50
C GLU A 21 13.54 -5.75 -1.30
N TRP A 22 13.16 -4.99 -0.26
CA TRP A 22 11.77 -4.62 -0.01
C TRP A 22 11.27 -3.61 -1.03
N ILE A 23 12.12 -2.64 -1.38
CA ILE A 23 11.83 -1.65 -2.43
C ILE A 23 11.56 -2.36 -3.77
N LYS A 24 12.44 -3.30 -4.15
CA LYS A 24 12.27 -4.11 -5.36
C LYS A 24 11.01 -4.97 -5.33
N LYS A 25 10.74 -5.65 -4.20
CA LYS A 25 9.59 -6.55 -4.05
C LYS A 25 8.25 -5.81 -4.12
N LEU A 26 8.21 -4.58 -3.61
CA LEU A 26 7.00 -3.75 -3.59
C LEU A 26 6.91 -2.83 -4.82
N GLU A 27 7.85 -2.93 -5.76
CA GLU A 27 7.94 -2.09 -6.97
C GLU A 27 7.86 -0.59 -6.64
N LEU A 28 8.56 -0.19 -5.56
CA LEU A 28 8.61 1.18 -5.10
C LEU A 28 9.76 1.94 -5.76
N GLU A 29 9.54 3.23 -5.98
CA GLU A 29 10.53 4.14 -6.55
C GLU A 29 10.84 5.32 -5.61
N LYS A 30 11.90 6.05 -5.93
CA LYS A 30 12.27 7.25 -5.18
C LYS A 30 11.15 8.28 -5.25
N GLY A 31 10.67 8.70 -4.09
CA GLY A 31 9.60 9.70 -3.98
C GLY A 31 8.22 9.09 -3.70
N ASP A 32 8.10 7.75 -3.78
CA ASP A 32 6.88 7.08 -3.37
C ASP A 32 6.58 7.32 -1.89
N THR A 33 5.30 7.53 -1.60
CA THR A 33 4.80 7.70 -0.24
C THR A 33 4.37 6.36 0.31
N LEU A 34 4.83 6.02 1.52
CA LEU A 34 4.38 4.84 2.25
C LEU A 34 3.41 5.23 3.36
N LYS A 35 2.48 4.31 3.65
CA LYS A 35 1.63 4.38 4.83
C LYS A 35 2.42 3.83 6.02
N ILE A 36 2.30 4.49 7.17
CA ILE A 36 2.78 4.00 8.46
C ILE A 36 1.57 3.99 9.40
N ASP A 37 1.21 2.81 9.89
CA ASP A 37 0.15 2.64 10.88
C ASP A 37 0.73 2.16 12.19
N GLU A 38 0.42 2.85 13.28
CA GLU A 38 0.67 2.37 14.64
C GLU A 38 -0.48 1.47 15.06
N GLN A 39 -0.15 0.26 15.51
CA GLN A 39 -1.12 -0.69 16.06
C GLN A 39 -1.23 -0.50 17.57
N ASP A 40 -2.34 -0.93 18.17
CA ASP A 40 -2.54 -0.89 19.63
C ASP A 40 -1.48 -1.71 20.40
N SER A 41 -0.82 -2.67 19.74
CA SER A 41 0.31 -3.43 20.30
C SER A 41 1.60 -2.60 20.43
N GLY A 42 1.65 -1.41 19.83
CA GLY A 42 2.86 -0.60 19.68
C GLY A 42 3.70 -0.95 18.44
N ASP A 43 3.27 -1.92 17.62
CA ASP A 43 3.94 -2.24 16.37
C ASP A 43 3.66 -1.19 15.29
N LEU A 44 4.67 -0.90 14.47
CA LEU A 44 4.52 -0.07 13.28
C LEU A 44 4.39 -0.94 12.04
N ILE A 45 3.30 -0.78 11.30
CA ILE A 45 3.08 -1.41 9.99
C ILE A 45 3.41 -0.39 8.91
N ILE A 46 4.39 -0.72 8.08
CA ILE A 46 4.78 0.10 6.92
C ILE A 46 4.34 -0.64 5.65
N GLY A 47 3.65 0.07 4.76
CA GLY A 47 3.17 -0.53 3.52
C GLY A 47 2.91 0.51 2.41
N PRO A 48 2.67 0.04 1.17
CA PRO A 48 2.26 0.91 0.09
C PRO A 48 0.93 1.60 0.44
N PRO A 49 0.63 2.76 -0.16
CA PRO A 49 -0.67 3.39 0.00
C PRO A 49 -1.72 2.42 -0.54
N VAL A 50 -2.85 2.30 0.17
CA VAL A 50 -3.95 1.45 -0.27
C VAL A 50 -4.38 1.91 -1.67
N LYS A 51 -4.04 1.14 -2.71
CA LYS A 51 -4.63 1.33 -4.03
C LYS A 51 -6.11 1.06 -3.82
N LYS A 52 -6.95 2.10 -3.86
CA LYS A 52 -8.40 1.90 -4.04
C LYS A 52 -8.52 1.13 -5.35
N THR A 53 -8.77 -0.16 -5.28
CA THR A 53 -9.29 -0.89 -6.43
C THR A 53 -10.60 -0.22 -6.75
N GLU A 54 -10.59 0.66 -7.75
CA GLU A 54 -11.80 1.02 -8.46
C GLU A 54 -12.27 -0.26 -9.14
N GLU A 55 -13.00 -1.10 -8.40
CA GLU A 55 -13.77 -2.18 -8.98
C GLU A 55 -14.81 -1.51 -9.89
N LYS A 56 -14.45 -1.33 -11.16
CA LYS A 56 -15.40 -0.81 -12.16
C LYS A 56 -16.62 -1.72 -12.10
N PRO A 57 -17.83 -1.19 -11.82
CA PRO A 57 -19.01 -2.04 -11.70
C PRO A 57 -19.18 -2.81 -13.00
N LYS A 58 -19.17 -4.15 -12.91
CA LYS A 58 -19.49 -5.01 -14.06
C LYS A 58 -20.98 -4.80 -14.37
N ILE A 59 -21.26 -3.99 -15.39
CA ILE A 59 -22.62 -3.79 -15.90
C ILE A 59 -23.00 -5.04 -16.69
N TYR A 60 -23.90 -5.85 -16.14
CA TYR A 60 -24.53 -6.95 -16.86
C TYR A 60 -25.79 -6.41 -17.55
N ARG A 61 -25.81 -6.37 -18.88
CA ARG A 61 -27.03 -6.12 -19.65
C ARG A 61 -27.80 -7.43 -19.75
N ILE A 62 -28.83 -7.59 -18.93
CA ILE A 62 -29.78 -8.70 -19.06
C ILE A 62 -30.64 -8.41 -20.29
N VAL A 63 -30.45 -9.17 -21.37
CA VAL A 63 -31.35 -9.15 -22.53
C VAL A 63 -32.26 -10.37 -22.40
N SER A 64 -33.49 -10.15 -21.93
CA SER A 64 -34.53 -11.17 -22.00
C SER A 64 -35.05 -11.22 -23.45
N SER A 65 -34.56 -12.17 -24.24
CA SER A 65 -35.19 -12.56 -25.48
C SER A 65 -36.43 -13.40 -25.17
N HIS A 66 -37.53 -12.74 -24.80
CA HIS A 66 -38.85 -13.36 -24.94
C HIS A 66 -39.30 -13.22 -26.40
N SER A 67 -38.73 -14.08 -27.24
CA SER A 67 -39.42 -14.56 -28.43
C SER A 67 -39.72 -16.00 -28.12
N LEU A 68 -41.00 -16.32 -27.92
CA LEU A 68 -41.61 -17.61 -28.24
C LEU A 68 -43.13 -17.48 -28.07
N ARG A 69 -43.78 -17.48 -29.24
CA ARG A 69 -45.20 -17.74 -29.54
C ARG A 69 -46.18 -16.58 -29.44
#